data_AF-A0A7J4RIG6-F1
#
_entry.id   AF-A0A7J4RIG6-F1
#
_cell.length_a   1.000
_cell.length_b   1.000
_cell.length_c   1.000
_cell.angle_alpha   90.00
_cell.angle_beta   90.00
_cell.angle_gamma   90.00
#
_symmetry.space_group_name_H-M   'P 1'
#
loop_
_entity.id
_entity.type
_entity.pdbx_description
1 polymer ?
#
loop_
_entity_poly.entity_id
_entity_poly.type
_entity_poly.pdbx_seq_one_letter_code
_entity_poly.pdbx_strand_id
1 'polypeptide(L)'
;MIASVVAAQEGDTATAAAHWDAQKLGAGLALGLCGIGTGMSQGPIGAAAVGMISEDSSKFVSGLIFTALPETIVLFGFLALFLL
;
A
#
# COMPACT_ATOMS: atom_id res chain seq x y z
N MET A 1 -32.42 40.08 -8.20
CA MET A 1 -31.33 40.11 -7.21
C MET A 1 -31.08 38.69 -6.75
N ILE A 2 -29.95 38.14 -7.20
CA ILE A 2 -29.20 36.94 -6.80
C ILE A 2 -29.88 35.98 -5.80
N ALA A 3 -30.43 34.87 -6.31
CA ALA A 3 -30.46 33.61 -5.58
C ALA A 3 -29.09 32.94 -5.81
N SER A 4 -28.24 32.92 -4.78
CA SER A 4 -26.95 32.24 -4.80
C SER A 4 -27.19 30.73 -4.91
N VAL A 5 -26.87 30.19 -6.07
CA VAL A 5 -26.55 28.78 -6.27
C VAL A 5 -25.46 28.38 -5.26
N VAL A 6 -25.87 27.72 -4.18
CA VAL A 6 -25.04 26.73 -3.50
C VAL A 6 -25.20 25.46 -4.34
N ALA A 7 -24.37 25.37 -5.37
CA ALA A 7 -24.08 24.09 -5.99
C ALA A 7 -23.18 23.34 -5.00
N ALA A 8 -23.65 22.19 -4.53
CA ALA A 8 -22.74 21.19 -4.00
C ALA A 8 -21.70 20.94 -5.11
N GLN A 9 -20.42 21.09 -4.77
CA GLN A 9 -19.34 20.75 -5.68
C GLN A 9 -19.37 19.23 -5.85
N GLU A 10 -20.15 18.75 -6.80
CA GLU A 10 -20.02 17.40 -7.33
C GLU A 10 -18.59 17.31 -7.85
N GLY A 11 -17.81 16.43 -7.19
CA GLY A 11 -16.42 16.16 -7.55
C GLY A 11 -16.37 15.83 -9.04
N ASP A 12 -15.80 16.77 -9.78
CA ASP A 12 -15.70 16.76 -11.22
C ASP A 12 -14.85 15.57 -11.69
N THR A 13 -15.52 14.47 -11.99
CA THR A 13 -15.00 13.38 -12.82
C THR A 13 -14.98 13.82 -14.29
N ALA A 14 -14.43 15.02 -14.59
CA ALA A 14 -14.41 15.55 -15.95
C ALA A 14 -13.15 16.38 -16.26
N THR A 15 -11.98 15.73 -16.26
CA THR A 15 -10.94 16.08 -17.25
C THR A 15 -10.23 14.83 -17.76
N ALA A 16 -11.01 13.97 -18.42
CA ALA A 16 -10.50 12.99 -19.36
C ALA A 16 -10.02 13.74 -20.61
N ALA A 17 -8.70 13.94 -20.76
CA ALA A 17 -7.94 14.04 -22.03
C ALA A 17 -6.71 14.97 -21.94
N ALA A 18 -5.61 14.51 -21.31
CA ALA A 18 -4.25 15.00 -21.60
C ALA A 18 -3.15 14.03 -21.11
N HIS A 19 -2.94 12.94 -21.87
CA HIS A 19 -1.61 12.44 -22.26
C HIS A 19 -0.56 12.01 -21.22
N TRP A 20 -0.98 11.45 -20.10
CA TRP A 20 -0.32 10.42 -19.30
C TRP A 20 -1.37 10.06 -18.24
N ASP A 21 -1.76 8.81 -18.11
CA ASP A 21 -2.78 8.42 -17.13
C ASP A 21 -2.21 8.67 -15.72
N ALA A 22 -2.36 9.90 -15.22
CA ALA A 22 -1.80 10.38 -13.97
C ALA A 22 -2.22 9.52 -12.78
N GLN A 23 -3.46 9.02 -12.83
CA GLN A 23 -3.98 8.05 -11.89
C GLN A 23 -3.22 6.73 -11.93
N LYS A 24 -2.99 6.14 -13.12
CA LYS A 24 -2.25 4.87 -13.25
C LYS A 24 -0.78 5.03 -12.86
N LEU A 25 -0.17 6.16 -13.20
CA LEU A 25 1.18 6.49 -12.77
C LEU A 25 1.25 6.66 -11.24
N GLY A 26 0.28 7.35 -10.64
CA GLY A 26 0.15 7.52 -9.20
C GLY A 26 -0.07 6.20 -8.46
N ALA A 27 -0.91 5.33 -8.99
CA ALA A 27 -1.18 4.00 -8.45
C ALA A 27 0.06 3.10 -8.51
N GLY A 28 0.79 3.12 -9.64
CA GLY A 28 2.07 2.41 -9.78
C GLY A 28 3.16 2.93 -8.84
N LEU A 29 3.25 4.25 -8.65
CA LEU A 29 4.17 4.88 -7.69
C LEU A 29 3.83 4.51 -6.25
N ALA A 30 2.54 4.53 -5.88
CA ALA A 30 2.08 4.14 -4.55
C ALA A 30 2.46 2.68 -4.24
N LEU A 31 2.15 1.74 -5.14
CA LEU A 31 2.55 0.34 -4.99
C LEU A 31 4.06 0.17 -4.93
N GLY A 32 4.81 0.83 -5.82
CA GLY A 32 6.26 0.74 -5.88
C GLY A 32 6.94 1.22 -4.59
N LEU A 33 6.53 2.37 -4.05
CA LEU A 33 7.07 2.93 -2.82
C LEU A 33 6.69 2.08 -1.59
N CYS A 34 5.44 1.62 -1.51
CA CYS A 34 5.02 0.66 -0.49
C CYS A 34 5.87 -0.62 -0.56
N GLY A 35 6.09 -1.15 -1.77
CA GLY A 35 6.90 -2.34 -2.02
C GLY A 35 8.34 -2.22 -1.49
N ILE A 36 8.99 -1.08 -1.74
CA ILE A 36 10.33 -0.79 -1.22
C ILE A 36 10.32 -0.77 0.32
N GLY A 37 9.36 -0.06 0.92
CA GLY A 37 9.22 0.01 2.39
C GLY A 37 8.99 -1.37 3.02
N THR A 38 8.11 -2.18 2.44
CA THR A 38 7.89 -3.56 2.89
C THR A 38 9.15 -4.40 2.80
N GLY A 39 9.82 -4.45 1.64
CA GLY A 39 11.01 -5.28 1.46
C GLY A 39 12.14 -4.91 2.43
N MET A 40 12.34 -3.60 2.67
CA MET A 40 13.34 -3.11 3.63
C MET A 40 13.04 -3.55 5.07
N SER A 41 11.77 -3.58 5.46
CA SER A 41 11.37 -4.05 6.79
C SER A 41 11.40 -5.58 6.93
N GLN A 42 11.10 -6.31 5.85
CA GLN A 42 10.93 -7.76 5.87
C GLN A 42 12.26 -8.51 6.00
N GLY A 43 13.35 -7.98 5.42
CA GLY A 43 14.70 -8.56 5.54
C GLY A 43 15.15 -8.82 6.99
N PRO A 44 15.20 -7.79 7.87
CA PRO A 44 15.60 -7.98 9.26
C PRO A 44 14.60 -8.82 10.07
N ILE A 45 13.30 -8.71 9.78
CA ILE A 45 12.26 -9.52 10.45
C ILE A 45 12.43 -11.00 10.12
N GLY A 46 12.68 -11.34 8.85
CA GLY A 46 12.94 -12.72 8.42
C GLY A 46 14.21 -13.30 9.06
N ALA A 47 15.29 -12.51 9.14
CA ALA A 47 16.51 -12.93 9.82
C ALA A 47 16.27 -13.22 11.32
N ALA A 48 15.49 -12.38 12.00
CA ALA A 48 15.10 -12.60 13.40
C ALA A 48 14.18 -13.83 13.56
N ALA A 49 13.24 -14.05 12.63
CA ALA A 49 12.35 -15.21 12.65
C ALA A 49 13.11 -16.52 12.47
N VAL A 50 14.08 -16.58 11.55
CA VAL A 50 14.92 -17.77 11.37
C VAL A 50 15.79 -18.03 12.61
N GLY A 51 16.33 -16.97 13.23
CA GLY A 51 17.05 -17.09 14.51
C GLY A 51 16.17 -17.68 15.61
N MET A 52 14.95 -17.18 15.78
CA MET A 52 13.97 -17.70 16.74
C MET A 52 13.65 -19.19 16.48
N ILE A 53 13.44 -19.57 15.22
CA ILE A 53 13.13 -20.96 14.84
C ILE A 53 14.34 -21.88 15.11
N SER A 54 15.56 -21.36 14.99
CA SER A 54 16.78 -22.13 15.28
C SER A 54 16.96 -22.42 16.78
N GLU A 55 16.48 -21.53 17.66
CA GLU A 55 16.47 -21.76 19.11
C GLU A 55 15.32 -22.70 19.53
N ASP A 56 14.13 -22.52 18.96
CA ASP A 56 12.94 -23.29 19.30
C ASP A 56 12.03 -23.45 18.08
N SER A 57 11.99 -24.66 17.54
CA SER A 57 11.21 -25.01 16.36
C SER A 57 9.70 -24.93 16.58
N SER A 58 9.23 -24.98 17.84
CA SER A 58 7.81 -24.79 18.16
C SER A 58 7.33 -23.36 17.86
N LYS A 59 8.25 -22.39 17.77
CA LYS A 59 7.94 -20.98 17.50
C LYS A 59 7.83 -20.64 16.01
N PHE A 60 7.88 -21.64 15.12
CA PHE A 60 7.68 -21.43 13.68
C PHE A 60 6.47 -20.56 13.35
N VAL A 61 5.32 -20.82 13.96
CA VAL A 61 4.09 -20.07 13.70
C VAL A 61 4.22 -18.61 14.13
N SER A 62 4.82 -18.32 15.29
CA SER A 62 5.10 -16.94 15.71
C SER A 62 6.07 -16.24 14.77
N GLY A 63 7.15 -16.91 14.37
CA GLY A 63 8.10 -16.37 13.38
C GLY A 63 7.43 -16.04 12.05
N LEU A 64 6.52 -16.91 11.59
CA LEU A 64 5.73 -16.68 10.38
C LEU A 64 4.81 -15.46 10.51
N ILE A 65 4.09 -15.33 11.63
CA ILE A 65 3.22 -14.18 11.88
C ILE A 65 4.02 -12.87 11.86
N PHE A 66 5.17 -12.82 12.54
CA PHE A 66 6.00 -11.61 12.53
C PHE A 66 6.50 -11.26 11.14
N THR A 67 6.90 -12.26 10.35
CA THR A 67 7.36 -12.04 8.96
C THR A 67 6.24 -11.60 8.02
N ALA A 68 4.99 -11.90 8.35
CA ALA A 68 3.82 -11.48 7.58
C ALA A 68 3.30 -10.07 7.95
N LEU A 69 3.64 -9.52 9.12
CA LEU A 69 3.18 -8.17 9.53
C LEU A 69 3.51 -7.07 8.51
N PRO A 70 4.73 -7.00 7.94
CA PRO A 70 5.09 -6.03 6.91
C PRO A 70 4.18 -6.07 5.68
N GLU A 71 3.72 -7.25 5.27
CA GLU A 71 2.94 -7.43 4.03
C GLU A 71 1.66 -6.58 4.02
N THR A 72 1.13 -6.20 5.19
CA THR A 72 -0.01 -5.28 5.28
C THR A 72 0.26 -3.92 4.64
N ILE A 73 1.50 -3.42 4.68
CA ILE A 73 1.90 -2.14 4.10
C ILE A 73 1.84 -2.19 2.57
N VAL A 74 2.30 -3.29 1.95
CA VAL A 74 2.23 -3.44 0.48
C VAL A 74 0.81 -3.69 0.02
N LEU A 75 -0.03 -4.35 0.83
CA LEU A 75 -1.44 -4.52 0.54
C LEU A 75 -2.21 -3.18 0.48
N PHE A 76 -1.84 -2.19 1.31
CA PHE A 76 -2.42 -0.85 1.19
C PHE A 76 -1.98 -0.13 -0.10
N GLY A 77 -0.72 -0.29 -0.53
CA GLY A 77 -0.26 0.20 -1.83
C GLY A 77 -0.93 -0.50 -3.00
N PHE A 78 -1.17 -1.81 -2.87
CA PHE A 78 -1.90 -2.60 -3.86
C PHE A 78 -3.37 -2.19 -3.95
N LEU A 79 -4.00 -1.87 -2.83
CA LEU A 79 -5.37 -1.33 -2.79
C LEU A 79 -5.51 -0.05 -3.62
N ALA A 80 -4.47 0.80 -3.68
CA ALA A 80 -4.48 2.00 -4.49
C ALA A 80 -4.65 1.72 -6.00
N LEU A 81 -4.26 0.55 -6.50
CA LEU A 81 -4.50 0.14 -7.89
C LEU A 81 -5.97 -0.03 -8.25
N PHE A 82 -6.82 -0.33 -7.26
CA PHE A 82 -8.26 -0.51 -7.47
C PHE A 82 -9.05 0.78 -7.24
N LEU A 83 -8.47 1.73 -6.50
CA LEU A 83 -9.13 2.97 -6.10
C LEU A 83 -8.78 4.16 -7.02
N LEU A 84 -7.61 4.15 -7.67
CA LEU A 84 -7.14 5.20 -8.59
C LEU A 84 -7.21 4.74 -10.04
#